data_AF-A0AB32ZX84-F1
#
_entry.id   AF-A0AB32ZX84-F1
#
_cell.length_a   1.000
_cell.length_b   1.000
_cell.length_c   1.000
_cell.angle_alpha   90.00
_cell.angle_beta   90.00
_cell.angle_gamma   90.00
#
_symmetry.space_group_name_H-M   'P 1'
#
loop_
_entity.id
_entity.type
_entity.pdbx_description
1 polymer ?
#
loop_
_entity_poly.entity_id
_entity_poly.type
_entity_poly.pdbx_seq_one_letter_code
_entity_poly.pdbx_strand_id
1 'polypeptide(L)'
;MNPSRIFRQPNKVRHALYAIGALAASFAITSVPALADDSKQLGKTPVAIAIHGGAGTILKSSMTPEKEADYKRVLTQAVQHGYALLQKGEKGEVAVVETIKILESSPLFNAGIGAVYTFDGEHELDASIMHGGSKNAGAVAGVKTIRSPIEAALLVMNESPHVMLSGRGAEDYAKENGLEQVDNTVFDTEFRKQALDKAKARMQQVSSGYGSQQGNERFGTVGAVVLDQGGNIVAGTSTVVAYI
;
A
#
# COMPACT_ATOMS: atom_id res chain seq x y z
N MET A 1 -25.97 -63.67 16.87
CA MET A 1 -24.90 -63.96 15.88
C MET A 1 -23.60 -63.34 16.40
N ASN A 2 -22.67 -64.20 16.81
CA ASN A 2 -21.30 -63.92 17.24
C ASN A 2 -20.36 -63.93 15.97
N PRO A 3 -19.06 -63.60 16.05
CA PRO A 3 -18.37 -62.71 15.12
C PRO A 3 -17.14 -63.43 14.49
N SER A 4 -16.29 -62.71 13.77
CA SER A 4 -14.89 -63.11 13.48
C SER A 4 -14.14 -61.84 13.09
N ARG A 5 -13.18 -61.24 13.81
CA ARG A 5 -12.13 -61.65 14.76
C ARG A 5 -11.09 -62.62 14.20
N ILE A 6 -9.82 -62.14 14.31
CA ILE A 6 -8.54 -62.87 14.48
C ILE A 6 -7.79 -63.09 13.14
N PHE A 7 -6.61 -62.49 12.95
CA PHE A 7 -5.37 -62.96 13.58
C PHE A 7 -4.45 -61.89 14.18
N ARG A 8 -4.05 -62.15 15.44
CA ARG A 8 -2.90 -61.59 16.17
C ARG A 8 -1.60 -62.24 15.67
N GLN A 9 -0.49 -61.50 15.79
CA GLN A 9 0.90 -61.98 15.70
C GLN A 9 1.23 -63.12 16.71
N PRO A 10 2.42 -63.77 16.63
CA PRO A 10 3.52 -63.29 17.49
C PRO A 10 4.98 -63.58 17.06
N ASN A 11 5.88 -62.68 17.51
CA ASN A 11 7.20 -62.87 18.16
C ASN A 11 8.17 -63.99 17.72
N LYS A 12 9.48 -63.67 17.72
CA LYS A 12 10.49 -64.14 18.72
C LYS A 12 11.92 -63.67 18.36
N VAL A 13 12.63 -62.97 19.28
CA VAL A 13 13.77 -63.46 20.14
C VAL A 13 15.13 -63.20 19.45
N ARG A 14 15.95 -62.21 19.88
CA ARG A 14 16.83 -62.06 21.08
C ARG A 14 18.22 -62.73 20.96
N HIS A 15 19.21 -61.99 21.50
CA HIS A 15 20.59 -62.35 21.91
C HIS A 15 21.67 -62.22 20.81
N ALA A 16 22.90 -61.74 21.04
CA ALA A 16 23.74 -61.81 22.24
C ALA A 16 24.83 -60.70 22.32
N LEU A 17 25.37 -60.54 23.53
CA LEU A 17 26.55 -59.75 23.93
C LEU A 17 27.88 -60.35 23.44
N TYR A 18 28.90 -59.50 23.22
CA TYR A 18 30.33 -59.69 23.57
C TYR A 18 30.92 -58.28 23.80
N ALA A 19 31.33 -57.86 25.00
CA ALA A 19 32.53 -58.19 25.80
C ALA A 19 33.85 -57.52 25.32
N ILE A 20 34.29 -56.53 26.12
CA ILE A 20 35.66 -56.18 26.55
C ILE A 20 36.72 -55.86 25.48
N GLY A 21 37.27 -54.64 25.53
CA GLY A 21 38.51 -54.31 24.82
C GLY A 21 39.09 -52.93 25.16
N ALA A 22 40.06 -52.93 26.08
CA ALA A 22 41.24 -52.07 26.17
C ALA A 22 41.12 -50.54 26.02
N LEU A 23 41.56 -49.88 27.10
CA LEU A 23 42.09 -48.54 27.19
C LEU A 23 43.10 -48.24 26.07
N ALA A 24 42.74 -47.32 25.17
CA ALA A 24 43.70 -46.62 24.30
C ALA A 24 43.42 -45.13 24.40
N ALA A 25 44.24 -44.43 25.17
CA ALA A 25 44.27 -42.98 25.21
C ALA A 25 44.87 -42.47 23.88
N SER A 26 44.02 -42.35 22.87
CA SER A 26 44.33 -41.57 21.68
C SER A 26 43.81 -40.15 21.89
N PHE A 27 44.73 -39.20 22.06
CA PHE A 27 44.46 -37.78 21.89
C PHE A 27 44.09 -37.54 20.41
N ALA A 28 42.84 -37.81 20.05
CA ALA A 28 42.26 -37.26 18.84
C ALA A 28 41.94 -35.81 19.17
N ILE A 29 42.74 -34.89 18.63
CA ILE A 29 42.35 -33.49 18.50
C ILE A 29 41.18 -33.49 17.53
N THR A 30 39.97 -33.72 18.04
CA THR A 30 38.76 -33.41 17.30
C THR A 30 38.71 -31.90 17.24
N SER A 31 39.10 -31.34 16.10
CA SER A 31 38.71 -30.00 15.73
C SER A 31 37.18 -29.98 15.72
N VAL A 32 36.59 -29.60 16.86
CA VAL A 32 35.20 -29.15 16.89
C VAL A 32 35.21 -27.95 15.94
N PRO A 33 34.49 -27.97 14.81
CA PRO A 33 34.26 -26.72 14.11
C PRO A 33 33.58 -25.86 15.17
N ALA A 34 34.22 -24.76 15.54
CA ALA A 34 33.53 -23.70 16.23
C ALA A 34 32.37 -23.36 15.31
N LEU A 35 31.17 -23.89 15.64
CA LEU A 35 29.93 -23.32 15.20
C LEU A 35 30.01 -21.92 15.76
N ALA A 36 30.45 -21.00 14.92
CA ALA A 36 30.34 -19.59 15.19
C ALA A 36 28.89 -19.41 15.63
N ASP A 37 28.73 -19.00 16.88
CA ASP A 37 27.48 -18.50 17.37
C ASP A 37 27.21 -17.23 16.57
N ASP A 38 26.62 -17.43 15.38
CA ASP A 38 26.13 -16.39 14.48
C ASP A 38 24.85 -15.74 15.06
N SER A 39 24.66 -15.80 16.38
CA SER A 39 23.94 -14.77 17.12
C SER A 39 24.75 -13.45 17.15
N LYS A 40 25.25 -13.03 15.98
CA LYS A 40 25.26 -11.60 15.70
C LYS A 40 23.86 -11.13 16.02
N GLN A 41 23.75 -10.25 17.01
CA GLN A 41 22.57 -9.44 17.28
C GLN A 41 21.87 -9.20 15.95
N LEU A 42 20.69 -9.81 15.73
CA LEU A 42 19.82 -9.41 14.64
C LEU A 42 19.44 -7.97 14.97
N GLY A 43 20.28 -7.03 14.53
CA GLY A 43 19.92 -5.62 14.49
C GLY A 43 18.59 -5.55 13.76
N LYS A 44 17.64 -4.77 14.30
CA LYS A 44 16.31 -4.60 13.70
C LYS A 44 16.44 -4.55 12.18
N THR A 45 15.72 -5.43 11.48
CA THR A 45 15.67 -5.42 10.01
C THR A 45 15.42 -3.98 9.56
N PRO A 46 16.24 -3.44 8.65
CA PRO A 46 16.10 -2.06 8.23
C PRO A 46 14.71 -1.85 7.63
N VAL A 47 14.01 -0.83 8.12
CA VAL A 47 12.73 -0.39 7.56
C VAL A 47 12.94 0.91 6.77
N ALA A 48 12.15 1.11 5.73
CA ALA A 48 12.23 2.30 4.91
C ALA A 48 10.84 2.71 4.41
N ILE A 49 10.67 4.00 4.15
CA ILE A 49 9.48 4.56 3.52
C ILE A 49 9.90 5.67 2.55
N ALA A 50 9.28 5.70 1.38
CA ALA A 50 9.33 6.82 0.45
C ALA A 50 7.90 7.17 0.03
N ILE A 51 7.63 8.47 -0.15
CA ILE A 51 6.32 8.98 -0.54
C ILE A 51 6.46 10.00 -1.66
N HIS A 52 5.37 10.25 -2.39
CA HIS A 52 5.24 11.40 -3.29
C HIS A 52 3.85 12.05 -3.18
N GLY A 53 3.80 13.35 -3.47
CA GLY A 53 2.56 14.13 -3.59
C GLY A 53 2.22 14.53 -5.04
N GLY A 54 2.92 13.95 -6.02
CA GLY A 54 2.73 14.20 -7.45
C GLY A 54 4.00 14.70 -8.12
N ALA A 55 4.08 14.52 -9.44
CA ALA A 55 5.18 14.99 -10.27
C ALA A 55 4.64 15.98 -11.31
N GLY A 56 5.26 17.15 -11.42
CA GLY A 56 4.88 18.19 -12.37
C GLY A 56 5.68 19.47 -12.16
N THR A 57 5.61 20.38 -13.12
CA THR A 57 6.21 21.72 -12.99
C THR A 57 5.23 22.61 -12.26
N ILE A 58 5.24 22.58 -10.92
CA ILE A 58 4.80 23.76 -10.18
C ILE A 58 5.83 24.83 -10.51
N LEU A 59 5.45 25.82 -11.33
CA LEU A 59 6.36 26.90 -11.67
C LEU A 59 6.84 27.54 -10.36
N LYS A 60 8.15 27.75 -10.22
CA LYS A 60 8.70 28.39 -9.02
C LYS A 60 8.03 29.76 -8.77
N SER A 61 7.57 30.43 -9.84
CA SER A 61 6.80 31.67 -9.76
C SER A 61 5.41 31.53 -9.14
N SER A 62 4.81 30.34 -9.11
CA SER A 62 3.51 30.08 -8.48
C SER A 62 3.62 29.41 -7.09
N MET A 63 4.84 29.11 -6.63
CA MET A 63 5.12 28.55 -5.31
C MET A 63 5.59 29.65 -4.35
N THR A 64 4.70 30.08 -3.46
CA THR A 64 5.10 31.00 -2.37
C THR A 64 5.79 30.20 -1.26
N PRO A 65 6.64 30.83 -0.43
CA PRO A 65 7.28 30.16 0.70
C PRO A 65 6.28 29.48 1.65
N GLU A 66 5.09 30.08 1.83
CA GLU A 66 4.03 29.55 2.66
C GLU A 66 3.43 28.28 2.07
N LYS A 67 3.13 28.27 0.76
CA LYS A 67 2.65 27.06 0.07
C LYS A 67 3.68 25.95 0.12
N GLU A 68 4.95 26.27 -0.10
CA GLU A 68 6.04 25.29 -0.02
C GLU A 68 6.14 24.71 1.40
N ALA A 69 6.03 25.55 2.43
CA ALA A 69 6.02 25.13 3.82
C ALA A 69 4.82 24.21 4.13
N ASP A 70 3.63 24.50 3.60
CA ASP A 70 2.45 23.66 3.75
C ASP A 70 2.62 22.28 3.10
N TYR A 71 3.11 22.22 1.85
CA TYR A 71 3.44 20.95 1.19
C TYR A 71 4.45 20.14 2.01
N LYS A 72 5.55 20.78 2.44
CA LYS A 72 6.58 20.15 3.26
C LYS A 72 6.03 19.64 4.58
N ARG A 73 5.17 20.41 5.24
CA ARG A 73 4.53 20.03 6.51
C ARG A 73 3.71 18.75 6.35
N VAL A 74 2.84 18.68 5.35
CA VAL A 74 1.98 17.48 5.17
C VAL A 74 2.79 16.27 4.69
N LEU A 75 3.74 16.45 3.77
CA LEU A 75 4.65 15.36 3.36
C LEU A 75 5.47 14.83 4.55
N THR A 76 5.98 15.74 5.39
CA THR A 76 6.73 15.40 6.60
C THR A 76 5.85 14.64 7.59
N GLN A 77 4.62 15.10 7.82
CA GLN A 77 3.66 14.40 8.66
C GLN A 77 3.37 12.99 8.14
N ALA A 78 3.08 12.83 6.85
CA ALA A 78 2.77 11.55 6.24
C ALA A 78 3.93 10.56 6.34
N VAL A 79 5.14 10.97 5.94
CA VAL A 79 6.33 10.09 5.96
C VAL A 79 6.74 9.73 7.38
N GLN A 80 6.68 10.67 8.34
CA GLN A 80 7.00 10.40 9.74
C GLN A 80 5.98 9.45 10.37
N HIS A 81 4.70 9.60 10.04
CA HIS A 81 3.64 8.72 10.54
C HIS A 81 3.86 7.28 10.04
N GLY A 82 4.01 7.09 8.73
CA GLY A 82 4.28 5.77 8.15
C GLY A 82 5.57 5.15 8.68
N TYR A 83 6.65 5.93 8.80
CA TYR A 83 7.90 5.45 9.36
C TYR A 83 7.76 5.01 10.82
N ALA A 84 7.01 5.76 11.63
CA ALA A 84 6.77 5.40 13.03
C ALA A 84 5.99 4.08 13.17
N LEU A 85 5.06 3.78 12.27
CA LEU A 85 4.36 2.48 12.21
C LEU A 85 5.34 1.35 11.89
N LEU A 86 6.20 1.52 10.88
CA LEU A 86 7.23 0.53 10.54
C LEU A 86 8.22 0.29 11.70
N GLN A 87 8.60 1.34 12.43
CA GLN A 87 9.49 1.22 13.59
C GLN A 87 8.87 0.42 14.75
N LYS A 88 7.53 0.42 14.85
CA LYS A 88 6.75 -0.39 15.80
C LYS A 88 6.54 -1.84 15.34
N GLY A 89 6.89 -2.17 14.09
CA GLY A 89 6.73 -3.51 13.52
C GLY A 89 5.35 -3.75 12.91
N GLU A 90 4.62 -2.68 12.58
CA GLU A 90 3.39 -2.80 11.80
C GLU A 90 3.65 -3.36 10.40
N LYS A 91 2.62 -3.98 9.83
CA LYS A 91 2.67 -4.50 8.45
C LYS A 91 2.85 -3.38 7.44
N GLY A 92 3.54 -3.66 6.33
CA GLY A 92 3.77 -2.68 5.28
C GLY A 92 2.48 -2.09 4.70
N GLU A 93 1.41 -2.88 4.58
CA GLU A 93 0.09 -2.45 4.12
C GLU A 93 -0.50 -1.36 5.02
N VAL A 94 -0.39 -1.52 6.34
CA VAL A 94 -0.89 -0.53 7.31
C VAL A 94 -0.11 0.77 7.18
N ALA A 95 1.23 0.69 7.09
CA ALA A 95 2.06 1.87 6.92
C ALA A 95 1.76 2.62 5.61
N VAL A 96 1.55 1.92 4.50
CA VAL A 96 1.18 2.52 3.21
C VAL A 96 -0.18 3.20 3.29
N VAL A 97 -1.20 2.51 3.80
CA VAL A 97 -2.59 3.01 3.86
C VAL A 97 -2.68 4.23 4.75
N GLU A 98 -2.15 4.19 5.97
CA GLU A 98 -2.19 5.33 6.89
C GLU A 98 -1.40 6.54 6.38
N THR A 99 -0.29 6.30 5.69
CA THR A 99 0.47 7.38 5.02
C THR A 99 -0.35 8.04 3.91
N ILE A 100 -0.97 7.24 3.04
CA ILE A 100 -1.74 7.75 1.92
C ILE A 100 -3.03 8.44 2.40
N LYS A 101 -3.69 7.95 3.45
CA LYS A 101 -4.86 8.60 4.07
C LYS A 101 -4.57 10.03 4.53
N ILE A 102 -3.37 10.30 5.06
CA ILE A 102 -2.94 11.66 5.40
C ILE A 102 -2.86 12.54 4.14
N LEU A 103 -2.36 11.99 3.03
CA LEU A 103 -2.26 12.70 1.77
C LEU A 103 -3.64 12.90 1.11
N GLU A 104 -4.52 11.89 1.13
CA GLU A 104 -5.91 11.97 0.65
C GLU A 104 -6.76 12.95 1.47
N SER A 105 -6.44 13.14 2.75
CA SER A 105 -7.16 14.08 3.60
C SER A 105 -6.72 15.54 3.41
N SER A 106 -5.68 15.79 2.60
CA SER A 106 -5.08 17.10 2.41
C SER A 106 -5.47 17.71 1.06
N PRO A 107 -6.13 18.89 1.03
CA PRO A 107 -6.58 19.55 -0.19
C PRO A 107 -5.44 19.98 -1.13
N LEU A 108 -4.19 19.89 -0.69
CA LEU A 108 -3.00 20.25 -1.45
C LEU A 108 -2.66 19.23 -2.54
N PHE A 109 -3.11 17.99 -2.40
CA PHE A 109 -2.81 16.90 -3.31
C PHE A 109 -4.04 16.55 -4.15
N ASN A 110 -3.82 15.86 -5.25
CA ASN A 110 -4.90 15.44 -6.13
C ASN A 110 -5.21 13.95 -5.91
N ALA A 111 -5.77 13.70 -4.73
CA ALA A 111 -6.29 12.41 -4.28
C ALA A 111 -7.22 12.69 -3.09
N GLY A 112 -8.35 12.00 -2.99
CA GLY A 112 -9.33 12.29 -1.94
C GLY A 112 -9.75 13.76 -1.95
N ILE A 113 -9.63 14.44 -0.81
CA ILE A 113 -9.89 15.88 -0.70
C ILE A 113 -8.87 16.65 -1.55
N GLY A 114 -9.36 17.53 -2.44
CA GLY A 114 -8.49 18.24 -3.39
C GLY A 114 -8.32 17.52 -4.73
N ALA A 115 -9.06 16.43 -4.94
CA ALA A 115 -9.28 15.81 -6.23
C ALA A 115 -9.66 16.84 -7.30
N VAL A 116 -9.13 16.67 -8.52
CA VAL A 116 -9.64 17.41 -9.67
C VAL A 116 -11.07 17.00 -9.97
N TYR A 117 -11.79 17.87 -10.65
CA TYR A 117 -13.11 17.58 -11.16
C TYR A 117 -13.01 16.86 -12.51
N THR A 118 -13.98 15.97 -12.76
CA THR A 118 -14.33 15.51 -14.10
C THR A 118 -14.92 16.66 -14.91
N PHE A 119 -15.08 16.46 -16.21
CA PHE A 119 -15.75 17.44 -17.07
C PHE A 119 -17.16 17.79 -16.58
N ASP A 120 -17.88 16.83 -16.00
CA ASP A 120 -19.25 17.02 -15.50
C ASP A 120 -19.30 17.74 -14.15
N GLY A 121 -18.15 18.05 -13.55
CA GLY A 121 -18.08 18.79 -12.28
C GLY A 121 -18.30 17.90 -11.05
N GLU A 122 -17.97 16.61 -11.16
CA GLU A 122 -17.95 15.66 -10.05
C GLU A 122 -16.52 15.15 -9.80
N HIS A 123 -16.32 14.35 -8.75
CA HIS A 123 -15.06 13.67 -8.45
C HIS A 123 -15.14 12.17 -8.69
N GLU A 124 -14.16 11.62 -9.40
CA GLU A 124 -13.95 10.19 -9.60
C GLU A 124 -12.55 9.82 -9.14
N LEU A 125 -12.47 8.90 -8.19
CA LEU A 125 -11.26 8.54 -7.47
C LEU A 125 -10.85 7.10 -7.81
N ASP A 126 -9.53 6.89 -7.86
CA ASP A 126 -8.91 5.59 -8.10
C ASP A 126 -7.84 5.32 -7.05
N ALA A 127 -7.67 4.07 -6.63
CA ALA A 127 -6.54 3.68 -5.81
C ALA A 127 -6.16 2.22 -6.02
N SER A 128 -4.90 1.91 -5.70
CA SER A 128 -4.40 0.54 -5.71
C SER A 128 -3.34 0.31 -4.63
N ILE A 129 -3.21 -0.94 -4.19
CA ILE A 129 -2.19 -1.41 -3.27
C ILE A 129 -1.71 -2.80 -3.68
N MET A 130 -0.43 -3.07 -3.47
CA MET A 130 0.18 -4.37 -3.75
C MET A 130 1.22 -4.76 -2.69
N HIS A 131 1.14 -5.99 -2.21
CA HIS A 131 2.12 -6.60 -1.31
C HIS A 131 3.08 -7.50 -2.11
N GLY A 132 4.36 -7.15 -2.13
CA GLY A 132 5.37 -7.77 -3.00
C GLY A 132 5.73 -9.22 -2.65
N GLY A 133 5.69 -9.60 -1.37
CA GLY A 133 6.04 -10.97 -0.95
C GLY A 133 5.00 -12.02 -1.39
N SER A 134 3.73 -11.71 -1.16
CA SER A 134 2.59 -12.56 -1.56
C SER A 134 2.19 -12.39 -3.03
N LYS A 135 2.50 -11.22 -3.62
CA LYS A 135 1.96 -10.73 -4.91
C LYS A 135 0.46 -10.47 -4.88
N ASN A 136 -0.14 -10.35 -3.69
CA ASN A 136 -1.54 -9.97 -3.55
C ASN A 136 -1.70 -8.47 -3.85
N ALA A 137 -2.84 -8.10 -4.43
CA ALA A 137 -3.13 -6.73 -4.83
C ALA A 137 -4.62 -6.44 -4.75
N GLY A 138 -4.96 -5.16 -4.57
CA GLY A 138 -6.32 -4.67 -4.57
C GLY A 138 -6.40 -3.29 -5.19
N ALA A 139 -7.52 -2.98 -5.84
CA ALA A 139 -7.73 -1.71 -6.52
C ALA A 139 -9.23 -1.36 -6.61
N VAL A 140 -9.48 -0.05 -6.62
CA VAL A 140 -10.79 0.54 -6.96
C VAL A 140 -10.60 1.61 -8.03
N ALA A 141 -11.59 1.78 -8.90
CA ALA A 141 -11.58 2.84 -9.90
C ALA A 141 -12.96 3.48 -10.10
N GLY A 142 -12.99 4.77 -10.37
CA GLY A 142 -14.20 5.55 -10.63
C GLY A 142 -15.15 5.59 -9.43
N VAL A 143 -14.62 5.54 -8.21
CA VAL A 143 -15.42 5.69 -6.98
C VAL A 143 -15.63 7.17 -6.67
N LYS A 144 -16.83 7.52 -6.21
CA LYS A 144 -17.33 8.87 -6.00
C LYS A 144 -17.70 9.15 -4.54
N THR A 145 -17.97 8.13 -3.72
CA THR A 145 -18.52 8.31 -2.37
C THR A 145 -17.71 7.66 -1.26
N ILE A 146 -16.60 6.99 -1.56
CA ILE A 146 -15.71 6.40 -0.54
C ILE A 146 -14.75 7.47 0.00
N ARG A 147 -14.75 7.71 1.33
CA ARG A 147 -13.88 8.72 1.97
C ARG A 147 -12.39 8.54 1.65
N SER A 148 -11.91 7.29 1.69
CA SER A 148 -10.51 6.93 1.43
C SER A 148 -10.45 5.80 0.39
N PRO A 149 -10.14 6.12 -0.89
CA PRO A 149 -9.96 5.12 -1.94
C PRO A 149 -8.87 4.09 -1.61
N ILE A 150 -7.77 4.47 -0.95
CA ILE A 150 -6.71 3.51 -0.60
C ILE A 150 -7.18 2.45 0.42
N GLU A 151 -8.09 2.80 1.33
CA GLU A 151 -8.72 1.82 2.23
C GLU A 151 -9.61 0.84 1.47
N ALA A 152 -10.34 1.32 0.47
CA ALA A 152 -11.13 0.44 -0.39
C ALA A 152 -10.25 -0.49 -1.24
N ALA A 153 -9.10 -0.01 -1.73
CA ALA A 153 -8.12 -0.87 -2.39
C ALA A 153 -7.59 -1.97 -1.45
N LEU A 154 -7.29 -1.64 -0.18
CA LEU A 154 -6.89 -2.63 0.83
C LEU A 154 -8.02 -3.64 1.12
N LEU A 155 -9.26 -3.16 1.23
CA LEU A 155 -10.44 -4.01 1.44
C LEU A 155 -10.61 -5.01 0.29
N VAL A 156 -10.47 -4.56 -0.96
CA VAL A 156 -10.53 -5.45 -2.15
C VAL A 156 -9.45 -6.52 -2.06
N MET A 157 -8.22 -6.15 -1.70
CA MET A 157 -7.10 -7.08 -1.58
C MET A 157 -7.32 -8.18 -0.53
N ASN A 158 -7.91 -7.82 0.62
CA ASN A 158 -7.98 -8.71 1.79
C ASN A 158 -9.30 -9.49 1.90
N GLU A 159 -10.41 -8.87 1.53
CA GLU A 159 -11.75 -9.39 1.83
C GLU A 159 -12.51 -9.86 0.57
N SER A 160 -11.89 -9.74 -0.62
CA SER A 160 -12.51 -10.15 -1.88
C SER A 160 -11.67 -11.20 -2.62
N PRO A 161 -12.30 -12.03 -3.48
CA PRO A 161 -11.57 -12.92 -4.39
C PRO A 161 -11.03 -12.20 -5.64
N HIS A 162 -11.19 -10.88 -5.73
CA HIS A 162 -10.87 -10.07 -6.90
C HIS A 162 -9.69 -9.13 -6.64
N VAL A 163 -9.00 -8.74 -7.71
CA VAL A 163 -7.91 -7.75 -7.64
C VAL A 163 -8.43 -6.32 -7.81
N MET A 164 -9.53 -6.13 -8.53
CA MET A 164 -10.03 -4.80 -8.88
C MET A 164 -11.56 -4.78 -8.94
N LEU A 165 -12.16 -3.76 -8.32
CA LEU A 165 -13.56 -3.41 -8.47
C LEU A 165 -13.66 -1.99 -9.07
N SER A 166 -14.79 -1.64 -9.67
CA SER A 166 -14.97 -0.30 -10.24
C SER A 166 -16.40 0.23 -10.14
N GLY A 167 -16.52 1.56 -10.18
CA GLY A 167 -17.76 2.30 -10.16
C GLY A 167 -18.69 1.85 -9.04
N ARG A 168 -19.97 1.72 -9.36
CA ARG A 168 -21.02 1.34 -8.40
C ARG A 168 -20.75 0.00 -7.69
N GLY A 169 -20.14 -0.97 -8.37
CA GLY A 169 -19.82 -2.25 -7.74
C GLY A 169 -18.80 -2.12 -6.62
N ALA A 170 -17.81 -1.24 -6.78
CA ALA A 170 -16.84 -0.92 -5.73
C ALA A 170 -17.48 -0.14 -4.57
N GLU A 171 -18.40 0.79 -4.88
CA GLU A 171 -19.15 1.57 -3.86
C GLU A 171 -20.01 0.68 -2.98
N ASP A 172 -20.85 -0.16 -3.59
CA ASP A 172 -21.75 -1.05 -2.87
C ASP A 172 -20.94 -2.01 -1.99
N TYR A 173 -19.85 -2.56 -2.53
CA TYR A 173 -18.93 -3.44 -1.79
C TYR A 173 -18.26 -2.74 -0.60
N ALA A 174 -17.76 -1.52 -0.79
CA ALA A 174 -17.14 -0.73 0.27
C ALA A 174 -18.13 -0.42 1.41
N LYS A 175 -19.37 -0.05 1.03
CA LYS A 175 -20.45 0.24 1.97
C LYS A 175 -20.87 -1.00 2.76
N GLU A 176 -21.03 -2.15 2.10
CA GLU A 176 -21.39 -3.42 2.75
C GLU A 176 -20.33 -3.88 3.77
N ASN A 177 -19.07 -3.56 3.52
CA ASN A 177 -17.95 -3.83 4.43
C ASN A 177 -17.67 -2.70 5.43
N GLY A 178 -18.53 -1.69 5.51
CA GLY A 178 -18.48 -0.66 6.55
C GLY A 178 -17.46 0.46 6.35
N LEU A 179 -16.94 0.66 5.13
CA LEU A 179 -16.12 1.84 4.84
C LEU A 179 -16.98 3.11 4.85
N GLU A 180 -16.39 4.20 5.35
CA GLU A 180 -17.06 5.50 5.45
C GLU A 180 -17.47 6.02 4.08
N GLN A 181 -18.77 6.30 3.95
CA GLN A 181 -19.36 6.91 2.78
C GLN A 181 -19.56 8.41 3.02
N VAL A 182 -19.19 9.22 2.04
CA VAL A 182 -19.32 10.67 2.05
C VAL A 182 -20.01 11.17 0.80
N ASP A 183 -20.61 12.36 0.88
CA ASP A 183 -21.08 13.06 -0.29
C ASP A 183 -19.90 13.45 -1.19
N ASN A 184 -20.09 13.43 -2.52
CA ASN A 184 -19.02 13.75 -3.47
C ASN A 184 -18.44 15.16 -3.25
N THR A 185 -19.26 16.11 -2.78
CA THR A 185 -18.84 17.48 -2.48
C THR A 185 -17.81 17.60 -1.35
N VAL A 186 -17.61 16.54 -0.57
CA VAL A 186 -16.56 16.51 0.46
C VAL A 186 -15.16 16.63 -0.14
N PHE A 187 -15.00 16.26 -1.41
CA PHE A 187 -13.71 16.35 -2.12
C PHE A 187 -13.46 17.73 -2.75
N ASP A 188 -14.47 18.61 -2.74
CA ASP A 188 -14.44 19.94 -3.35
C ASP A 188 -13.32 20.80 -2.77
N THR A 189 -12.66 21.55 -3.65
CA THR A 189 -11.90 22.73 -3.25
C THR A 189 -12.13 23.86 -4.24
N GLU A 190 -12.14 25.09 -3.74
CA GLU A 190 -12.29 26.29 -4.57
C GLU A 190 -11.17 26.39 -5.63
N PHE A 191 -9.94 26.01 -5.26
CA PHE A 191 -8.81 25.97 -6.18
C PHE A 191 -9.06 25.05 -7.38
N ARG A 192 -9.59 23.84 -7.14
CA ARG A 192 -9.89 22.87 -8.20
C ARG A 192 -11.10 23.26 -9.04
N LYS A 193 -12.09 23.90 -8.43
CA LYS A 193 -13.27 24.41 -9.14
C LYS A 193 -12.88 25.50 -10.14
N GLN A 194 -12.07 26.47 -9.71
CA GLN A 194 -11.52 27.50 -10.59
C GLN A 194 -10.64 26.92 -11.70
N ALA A 195 -9.95 25.80 -11.45
CA ALA A 195 -9.19 25.11 -12.48
C ALA A 195 -10.12 24.48 -13.54
N LEU A 196 -11.21 23.82 -13.14
CA LEU A 196 -12.22 23.29 -14.05
C LEU A 196 -12.86 24.39 -14.90
N ASP A 197 -13.25 25.50 -14.30
CA ASP A 197 -13.88 26.63 -15.01
C ASP A 197 -12.94 27.20 -16.08
N LYS A 198 -11.64 27.34 -15.75
CA LYS A 198 -10.61 27.78 -16.70
C LYS A 198 -10.42 26.77 -17.83
N ALA A 199 -10.40 25.47 -17.52
CA ALA A 199 -10.28 24.41 -18.52
C ALA A 199 -11.48 24.43 -19.48
N LYS A 200 -12.71 24.51 -18.96
CA LYS A 200 -13.95 24.62 -19.75
C LYS A 200 -13.95 25.87 -20.65
N ALA A 201 -13.57 27.02 -20.11
CA ALA A 201 -13.47 28.26 -20.87
C ALA A 201 -12.43 28.15 -22.01
N ARG A 202 -11.27 27.52 -21.76
CA ARG A 202 -10.26 27.27 -22.79
C ARG A 202 -10.81 26.35 -23.88
N MET A 203 -11.50 25.26 -23.53
CA MET A 203 -12.09 24.34 -24.50
C MET A 203 -13.13 25.03 -25.40
N GLN A 204 -13.94 25.94 -24.86
CA GLN A 204 -14.91 26.72 -25.64
C GLN A 204 -14.22 27.68 -26.63
N GLN A 205 -13.07 28.25 -26.25
CA GLN A 205 -12.28 29.12 -27.14
C GLN A 205 -11.56 28.34 -28.26
N VAL A 206 -11.22 27.08 -28.04
CA VAL A 206 -10.57 26.20 -29.03
C VAL A 206 -11.63 25.46 -29.86
N SER A 207 -12.50 26.22 -30.54
CA SER A 207 -13.47 25.69 -31.52
C SER A 207 -12.88 25.54 -32.93
N SER A 208 -11.56 25.70 -33.12
CA SER A 208 -10.91 25.67 -34.43
C SER A 208 -9.48 25.18 -34.34
N GLY A 209 -9.30 23.86 -34.43
CA GLY A 209 -8.00 23.21 -34.54
C GLY A 209 -7.50 22.62 -33.22
N TYR A 210 -7.01 21.39 -33.31
CA TYR A 210 -6.32 20.67 -32.22
C TYR A 210 -5.13 21.50 -31.72
N GLY A 211 -5.38 22.41 -30.79
CA GLY A 211 -4.38 23.21 -30.12
C GLY A 211 -3.63 22.37 -29.10
N SER A 212 -2.31 22.41 -29.16
CA SER A 212 -1.38 21.81 -28.20
C SER A 212 -1.91 21.96 -26.75
N GLN A 213 -1.91 20.87 -25.98
CA GLN A 213 -2.20 20.91 -24.54
C GLN A 213 -1.17 21.79 -23.82
N GLN A 214 -1.37 23.10 -23.82
CA GLN A 214 -0.69 24.02 -22.93
C GLN A 214 -1.43 24.01 -21.60
N GLY A 215 -1.06 23.08 -20.74
CA GLY A 215 -1.65 22.95 -19.42
C GLY A 215 -1.03 21.78 -18.67
N ASN A 216 -0.23 22.09 -17.65
CA ASN A 216 0.30 21.12 -16.69
C ASN A 216 -0.81 20.69 -15.69
N GLU A 217 -2.03 20.51 -16.17
CA GLU A 217 -3.25 20.35 -15.34
C GLU A 217 -3.45 18.91 -14.86
N ARG A 218 -2.59 17.99 -15.31
CA ARG A 218 -2.66 16.53 -15.07
C ARG A 218 -1.84 16.04 -13.88
N PHE A 219 -1.32 16.94 -13.04
CA PHE A 219 -0.23 16.58 -12.13
C PHE A 219 -0.61 16.73 -10.66
N GLY A 220 -0.79 15.57 -10.05
CA GLY A 220 -0.89 15.36 -8.62
C GLY A 220 -1.46 13.97 -8.39
N THR A 221 -0.62 13.03 -8.00
CA THR A 221 -1.03 11.69 -7.57
C THR A 221 -0.24 11.43 -6.31
N VAL A 222 -0.83 10.76 -5.34
CA VAL A 222 -0.15 10.45 -4.08
C VAL A 222 0.22 8.99 -4.05
N GLY A 223 1.32 8.67 -3.40
CA GLY A 223 1.76 7.28 -3.30
C GLY A 223 2.81 7.09 -2.21
N ALA A 224 2.92 5.86 -1.76
CA ALA A 224 3.89 5.42 -0.78
C ALA A 224 4.44 4.05 -1.15
N VAL A 225 5.72 3.83 -0.87
CA VAL A 225 6.39 2.53 -0.91
C VAL A 225 7.13 2.33 0.40
N VAL A 226 7.04 1.13 0.96
CA VAL A 226 7.67 0.77 2.23
C VAL A 226 8.45 -0.53 2.13
N LEU A 227 9.48 -0.65 2.98
CA LEU A 227 10.13 -1.89 3.36
C LEU A 227 9.82 -2.13 4.84
N ASP A 228 9.14 -3.23 5.16
CA ASP A 228 8.76 -3.59 6.54
C ASP A 228 9.81 -4.47 7.24
N GLN A 229 9.62 -4.75 8.54
CA GLN A 229 10.55 -5.56 9.33
C GLN A 229 10.62 -7.03 8.88
N GLY A 230 9.59 -7.50 8.17
CA GLY A 230 9.56 -8.81 7.53
C GLY A 230 10.35 -8.86 6.22
N GLY A 231 10.90 -7.73 5.76
CA GLY A 231 11.58 -7.62 4.47
C GLY A 231 10.62 -7.54 3.28
N ASN A 232 9.32 -7.30 3.51
CA ASN A 232 8.35 -7.14 2.45
C ASN A 232 8.36 -5.73 1.90
N ILE A 233 8.21 -5.62 0.57
CA ILE A 233 7.95 -4.35 -0.10
C ILE A 233 6.45 -4.23 -0.33
N VAL A 234 5.85 -3.12 0.10
CA VAL A 234 4.44 -2.80 -0.17
C VAL A 234 4.37 -1.43 -0.81
N ALA A 235 3.55 -1.28 -1.84
CA ALA A 235 3.34 -0.03 -2.54
C ALA A 235 1.85 0.26 -2.70
N GLY A 236 1.48 1.54 -2.57
CA GLY A 236 0.12 2.01 -2.80
C GLY A 236 0.10 3.35 -3.52
N THR A 237 -0.96 3.60 -4.26
CA THR A 237 -1.19 4.83 -5.02
C THR A 237 -2.66 5.24 -4.91
N SER A 238 -2.94 6.52 -4.79
CA SER A 238 -4.29 7.09 -4.82
C SER A 238 -4.32 8.34 -5.71
N THR A 239 -5.33 8.44 -6.55
CA THR A 239 -5.45 9.44 -7.61
C THR A 239 -6.90 9.66 -8.01
N VAL A 240 -7.10 10.43 -9.06
CA VAL A 240 -8.39 10.73 -9.69
C VAL A 240 -8.38 10.35 -11.16
N VAL A 241 -9.57 10.20 -11.74
CA VAL A 241 -9.78 10.18 -13.18
C VAL A 241 -9.94 11.62 -13.68
N ALA A 242 -8.99 12.11 -14.50
CA ALA A 242 -9.08 13.44 -15.11
C ALA A 242 -9.61 13.35 -16.55
N TYR A 243 -10.83 13.85 -16.79
CA TYR A 243 -11.37 14.09 -18.12
C TYR A 243 -11.21 15.57 -18.49
N ILE A 244 -10.02 15.94 -18.96
CA ILE A 244 -9.72 17.25 -19.57
C ILE A 244 -8.81 17.10 -20.80
#